data_AF-A0AA43CEU1-F1
#
_entry.id   AF-A0AA43CEU1-F1
#
_cell.length_a   1.000
_cell.length_b   1.000
_cell.length_c   1.000
_cell.angle_alpha   90.00
_cell.angle_beta   90.00
_cell.angle_gamma   90.00
#
_symmetry.space_group_name_H-M   'P 1'
#
loop_
_entity.id
_entity.type
_entity.pdbx_description
1 polymer ?
#
loop_
_entity_poly.entity_id
_entity_poly.type
_entity_poly.pdbx_seq_one_letter_code
_entity_poly.pdbx_strand_id
1 'polypeptide(L)'
;MKRFAPVALLMTVAVSALAIPAIAQEFRPYDEPPTRFEERVQRQGEVVANHGERLRPSLMVVARALELDEFQIGNSIELLTVRRQAVLPLAREIDLLEHALEELIKSDDPNPAAIGVLVLQIRELRQAIGSHQQTFIEAFVSQLDEDQQGRLARINLAASVAPVLPAFKKLGLV
;
A
#
# COMPACT_ATOMS: atom_id res chain seq x y z
N MET A 1 -28.57 22.89 36.92
CA MET A 1 -28.72 22.54 35.49
C MET A 1 -27.39 21.93 35.03
N LYS A 2 -27.44 20.71 34.50
CA LYS A 2 -26.31 19.77 34.36
C LYS A 2 -25.50 20.04 33.08
N ARG A 3 -24.18 19.80 33.18
CA ARG A 3 -23.16 19.88 32.12
C ARG A 3 -23.29 18.71 31.13
N PHE A 4 -23.17 18.97 29.83
CA PHE A 4 -23.04 17.94 28.79
C PHE A 4 -21.57 17.76 28.40
N ALA A 5 -21.11 16.51 28.40
CA ALA A 5 -19.84 16.06 27.83
C ALA A 5 -20.11 15.41 26.45
N PRO A 6 -19.12 15.37 25.54
CA PRO A 6 -19.30 14.76 24.22
C PRO A 6 -19.20 13.22 24.28
N VAL A 7 -20.10 12.57 23.55
CA VAL A 7 -20.22 11.11 23.39
C VAL A 7 -19.26 10.63 22.31
N ALA A 8 -18.34 9.74 22.69
CA ALA A 8 -17.55 8.95 21.74
C ALA A 8 -18.40 7.78 21.24
N LEU A 9 -18.65 7.72 19.93
CA LEU A 9 -19.37 6.64 19.26
C LEU A 9 -18.38 5.53 18.91
N LEU A 10 -18.27 4.51 19.78
CA LEU A 10 -17.65 3.23 19.47
C LEU A 10 -18.66 2.36 18.71
N MET A 11 -18.45 2.17 17.40
CA MET A 11 -19.17 1.16 16.62
C MET A 11 -18.56 -0.22 16.91
N THR A 12 -19.20 -0.93 17.83
CA THR A 12 -18.98 -2.36 18.11
C THR A 12 -19.64 -3.19 17.01
N VAL A 13 -18.85 -3.94 16.25
CA VAL A 13 -19.39 -5.05 15.44
C VAL A 13 -19.51 -6.28 16.36
N ALA A 14 -20.74 -6.67 16.62
CA ALA A 14 -21.09 -7.88 17.36
C ALA A 14 -20.85 -9.11 16.47
N VAL A 15 -20.00 -10.03 16.91
CA VAL A 15 -19.94 -11.39 16.37
C VAL A 15 -20.75 -12.28 17.31
N SER A 16 -21.94 -12.69 16.86
CA SER A 16 -22.79 -13.60 17.61
C SER A 16 -22.19 -15.01 17.63
N ALA A 17 -21.88 -15.51 18.82
CA ALA A 17 -21.43 -16.87 19.07
C ALA A 17 -22.64 -17.83 19.13
N LEU A 18 -22.69 -18.80 18.22
CA LEU A 18 -23.52 -19.99 18.37
C LEU A 18 -22.80 -20.97 19.31
N ALA A 19 -23.45 -21.31 20.42
CA ALA A 19 -22.96 -22.25 21.42
C ALA A 19 -23.02 -23.70 20.89
N ILE A 20 -21.91 -24.44 21.02
CA ILE A 20 -21.85 -25.89 20.87
C ILE A 20 -21.57 -26.47 22.27
N PRO A 21 -22.34 -27.48 22.75
CA PRO A 21 -22.19 -27.98 24.10
C PRO A 21 -20.90 -28.79 24.27
N ALA A 22 -20.38 -28.72 25.50
CA ALA A 22 -19.15 -29.31 25.96
C ALA A 22 -19.10 -30.83 25.79
N ILE A 23 -18.05 -31.31 25.12
CA ILE A 23 -17.51 -32.66 25.31
C ILE A 23 -16.18 -32.46 26.02
N ALA A 24 -16.16 -32.78 27.31
CA ALA A 24 -14.95 -32.86 28.11
C ALA A 24 -14.14 -34.06 27.61
N GLN A 25 -13.04 -33.78 26.90
CA GLN A 25 -12.01 -34.75 26.58
C GLN A 25 -10.71 -34.21 27.18
N GLU A 26 -10.12 -34.99 28.08
CA GLU A 26 -8.86 -34.70 28.77
C GLU A 26 -7.79 -34.25 27.77
N PHE A 27 -7.52 -32.95 27.74
CA PHE A 27 -6.44 -32.35 26.97
C PHE A 27 -5.14 -32.62 27.76
N ARG A 28 -4.46 -33.73 27.46
CA ARG A 28 -3.04 -33.85 27.80
C ARG A 28 -2.30 -32.76 27.02
N PRO A 29 -1.41 -31.97 27.64
CA PRO A 29 -0.64 -30.98 26.92
C PRO A 29 0.26 -31.73 25.93
N TYR A 30 -0.12 -31.67 24.66
CA TYR A 30 0.76 -32.03 23.57
C TYR A 30 1.65 -30.81 23.37
N ASP A 31 2.95 -30.94 23.64
CA ASP A 31 3.96 -30.01 23.14
C ASP A 31 4.00 -30.19 21.61
N GLU A 32 3.01 -29.65 20.90
CA GLU A 32 3.01 -29.60 19.44
C GLU A 32 4.05 -28.56 19.03
N PRO A 33 5.06 -28.90 18.22
CA PRO A 33 5.80 -27.88 17.50
C PRO A 33 4.81 -27.07 16.67
N PRO A 34 4.98 -25.74 16.55
CA PRO A 34 3.99 -24.86 15.95
C PRO A 34 3.58 -25.39 14.57
N THR A 35 2.27 -25.53 14.37
CA THR A 35 1.74 -26.12 13.15
C THR A 35 2.12 -25.26 11.93
N ARG A 36 2.24 -25.90 10.76
CA ARG A 36 2.51 -25.29 9.43
C ARG A 36 1.55 -24.14 9.04
N PHE A 37 0.50 -23.92 9.82
CA PHE A 37 -0.42 -22.78 9.71
C PHE A 37 0.09 -21.56 10.48
N GLU A 38 0.56 -21.72 11.72
CA GLU A 38 1.19 -20.65 12.49
C GLU A 38 2.46 -20.15 11.79
N GLU A 39 3.27 -21.07 11.27
CA GLU A 39 4.47 -20.74 10.48
C GLU A 39 4.14 -20.03 9.14
N ARG A 40 2.92 -20.20 8.59
CA ARG A 40 2.45 -19.49 7.39
C ARG A 40 1.88 -18.12 7.71
N VAL A 41 1.20 -17.98 8.84
CA VAL A 41 0.70 -16.70 9.35
C VAL A 41 1.87 -15.81 9.80
N GLN A 42 2.89 -16.39 10.44
CA GLN A 42 4.15 -15.71 10.78
C GLN A 42 4.91 -15.29 9.51
N ARG A 43 5.04 -16.17 8.51
CA ARG A 43 5.67 -15.84 7.22
C ARG A 43 4.91 -14.79 6.43
N GLN A 44 3.58 -14.77 6.51
CA GLN A 44 2.77 -13.70 5.89
C GLN A 44 2.95 -12.36 6.60
N GLY A 45 3.13 -12.34 7.93
CA GLY A 45 3.56 -11.14 8.67
C GLY A 45 4.97 -10.68 8.31
N GLU A 46 5.89 -11.62 8.08
CA GLU A 46 7.29 -11.37 7.72
C GLU A 46 7.46 -10.83 6.29
N VAL A 47 6.64 -11.28 5.32
CA VAL A 47 6.62 -10.75 3.95
C VAL A 47 6.07 -9.31 3.91
N VAL A 48 5.22 -8.94 4.88
CA VAL A 48 4.72 -7.56 5.08
C VAL A 48 5.78 -6.68 5.74
N ALA A 49 6.58 -7.19 6.66
CA ALA A 49 7.72 -6.48 7.26
C ALA A 49 8.86 -6.20 6.25
N ASN A 50 9.15 -7.14 5.33
CA ASN A 50 10.35 -7.11 4.49
C ASN A 50 10.40 -5.98 3.43
N HIS A 51 9.28 -5.37 2.96
CA HIS A 51 9.40 -4.29 1.94
C HIS A 51 9.59 -2.89 2.50
N GLY A 52 9.17 -2.61 3.74
CA GLY A 52 9.57 -1.38 4.41
C GLY A 52 11.10 -1.29 4.48
N GLU A 53 11.74 -2.43 4.70
CA GLU A 53 13.20 -2.58 4.60
C GLU A 53 13.73 -2.45 3.17
N ARG A 54 13.05 -3.01 2.15
CA ARG A 54 13.50 -2.86 0.74
C ARG A 54 13.49 -1.43 0.23
N LEU A 55 12.52 -0.62 0.67
CA LEU A 55 12.44 0.79 0.31
C LEU A 55 13.28 1.69 1.21
N ARG A 56 13.77 1.17 2.35
CA ARG A 56 14.58 1.93 3.31
C ARG A 56 15.82 2.56 2.66
N PRO A 57 16.62 1.87 1.82
CA PRO A 57 17.76 2.51 1.14
C PRO A 57 17.33 3.74 0.31
N SER A 58 16.27 3.62 -0.48
CA SER A 58 15.73 4.72 -1.28
C SER A 58 15.18 5.85 -0.41
N LEU A 59 14.48 5.50 0.68
CA LEU A 59 14.00 6.48 1.65
C LEU A 59 15.16 7.22 2.31
N MET A 60 16.29 6.57 2.59
CA MET A 60 17.47 7.25 3.15
C MET A 60 18.11 8.24 2.17
N VAL A 61 18.04 7.96 0.86
CA VAL A 61 18.46 8.93 -0.17
C VAL A 61 17.54 10.14 -0.19
N VAL A 62 16.22 9.92 -0.15
CA VAL A 62 15.22 11.00 -0.04
C VAL A 62 15.41 11.78 1.25
N ALA A 63 15.59 11.10 2.37
CA ALA A 63 15.82 11.70 3.68
C ALA A 63 17.04 12.60 3.69
N ARG A 64 18.15 12.16 3.07
CA ARG A 64 19.33 13.00 2.93
C ARG A 64 19.09 14.21 2.02
N ALA A 65 18.42 14.02 0.88
CA ALA A 65 18.18 15.08 -0.08
C ALA A 65 17.24 16.18 0.45
N LEU A 66 16.25 15.77 1.24
CA LEU A 66 15.28 16.66 1.88
C LEU A 66 15.68 17.05 3.30
N GLU A 67 16.79 16.55 3.83
CA GLU A 67 17.21 16.78 5.22
C GLU A 67 16.10 16.44 6.23
N LEU A 68 15.50 15.25 6.08
CA LEU A 68 14.47 14.77 6.99
C LEU A 68 15.07 14.40 8.35
N ASP A 69 14.37 14.74 9.43
CA ASP A 69 14.71 14.30 10.77
C ASP A 69 14.26 12.84 11.05
N GLU A 70 14.68 12.29 12.20
CA GLU A 70 14.36 10.91 12.58
C GLU A 70 12.85 10.66 12.73
N PHE A 71 12.09 11.68 13.15
CA PHE A 71 10.65 11.59 13.33
C PHE A 71 9.93 11.54 11.96
N GLN A 72 10.30 12.42 11.03
CA GLN A 72 9.80 12.43 9.66
C GLN A 72 10.17 11.14 8.91
N ILE A 73 11.37 10.60 9.15
CA ILE A 73 11.76 9.29 8.61
C ILE A 73 10.85 8.19 9.14
N GLY A 74 10.61 8.16 10.46
CA GLY A 74 9.71 7.20 11.10
C GLY A 74 8.30 7.25 10.53
N ASN A 75 7.71 8.44 10.46
CA ASN A 75 6.38 8.66 9.88
C ASN A 75 6.33 8.25 8.40
N SER A 76 7.38 8.53 7.64
CA SER A 76 7.45 8.13 6.22
C SER A 76 7.46 6.62 6.04
N ILE A 77 8.11 5.87 6.93
CA ILE A 77 8.09 4.40 6.92
C ILE A 77 6.67 3.87 7.18
N GLU A 78 5.95 4.49 8.12
CA GLU A 78 4.56 4.14 8.41
C GLU A 78 3.65 4.43 7.21
N LEU A 79 3.75 5.62 6.60
CA LEU A 79 3.00 5.99 5.41
C LEU A 79 3.25 5.03 4.24
N LEU A 80 4.51 4.62 4.02
CA LEU A 80 4.87 3.61 3.00
C LEU A 80 4.22 2.26 3.29
N THR A 81 4.15 1.87 4.57
CA THR A 81 3.53 0.61 5.01
C THR A 81 2.03 0.63 4.79
N VAL A 82 1.35 1.70 5.20
CA VAL A 82 -0.10 1.90 5.00
C VAL A 82 -0.45 1.84 3.52
N ARG A 83 0.27 2.60 2.67
CA ARG A 83 0.05 2.57 1.22
C ARG A 83 0.22 1.15 0.66
N ARG A 84 1.26 0.43 1.08
CA ARG A 84 1.51 -0.94 0.61
C ARG A 84 0.35 -1.87 0.99
N GLN A 85 -0.11 -1.82 2.22
CA GLN A 85 -1.21 -2.66 2.69
C GLN A 85 -2.50 -2.39 1.91
N ALA A 86 -2.75 -1.14 1.52
CA ALA A 86 -3.89 -0.77 0.69
C ALA A 86 -3.73 -1.21 -0.79
N VAL A 87 -2.53 -1.07 -1.37
CA VAL A 87 -2.29 -1.33 -2.80
C VAL A 87 -2.14 -2.82 -3.12
N LEU A 88 -1.53 -3.62 -2.25
CA LEU A 88 -1.28 -5.05 -2.49
C LEU A 88 -2.52 -5.89 -2.83
N PRO A 89 -3.68 -5.75 -2.16
CA PRO A 89 -4.88 -6.49 -2.57
C PRO A 89 -5.39 -6.04 -3.95
N LEU A 90 -5.39 -4.74 -4.23
CA LEU A 90 -5.85 -4.19 -5.51
C LEU A 90 -4.99 -4.67 -6.69
N ALA A 91 -3.66 -4.70 -6.50
CA ALA A 91 -2.73 -5.20 -7.51
C ALA A 91 -2.98 -6.69 -7.82
N ARG A 92 -3.19 -7.51 -6.77
CA ARG A 92 -3.52 -8.93 -6.95
C ARG A 92 -4.84 -9.14 -7.68
N GLU A 93 -5.84 -8.29 -7.42
CA GLU A 93 -7.12 -8.34 -8.11
C GLU A 93 -6.99 -7.95 -9.59
N ILE A 94 -6.18 -6.95 -9.90
CA ILE A 94 -5.83 -6.60 -11.29
C ILE A 94 -5.19 -7.78 -11.99
N ASP A 95 -4.19 -8.44 -11.39
CA ASP A 95 -3.52 -9.60 -12.01
C ASP A 95 -4.53 -10.73 -12.36
N LEU A 96 -5.48 -11.00 -11.46
CA LEU A 96 -6.53 -11.99 -11.69
C LEU A 96 -7.46 -11.60 -12.84
N LEU A 97 -7.87 -10.33 -12.91
CA LEU A 97 -8.75 -9.82 -13.96
C LEU A 97 -8.03 -9.76 -15.31
N GLU A 98 -6.73 -9.42 -15.33
CA GLU A 98 -5.90 -9.42 -16.54
C GLU A 98 -5.75 -10.83 -17.11
N HIS A 99 -5.55 -11.84 -16.26
CA HIS A 99 -5.58 -13.24 -16.69
C HIS A 99 -6.95 -13.65 -17.23
N ALA A 100 -8.04 -13.31 -16.54
CA ALA A 100 -9.39 -13.62 -17.04
C ALA A 100 -9.69 -12.95 -18.39
N LEU A 101 -9.22 -11.71 -18.57
CA LEU A 101 -9.34 -10.96 -19.81
C LEU A 101 -8.53 -11.63 -20.94
N GLU A 102 -7.30 -12.04 -20.65
CA GLU A 102 -6.44 -12.75 -21.60
C GLU A 102 -7.08 -14.06 -22.08
N GLU A 103 -7.61 -14.87 -21.16
CA GLU A 103 -8.30 -16.12 -21.50
C GLU A 103 -9.56 -15.87 -22.34
N LEU A 104 -10.35 -14.84 -21.99
CA LEU A 104 -11.57 -14.50 -22.72
C LEU A 104 -11.27 -14.04 -24.15
N ILE A 105 -10.23 -13.23 -24.36
CA ILE A 105 -9.80 -12.76 -25.68
C ILE A 105 -9.31 -13.91 -26.56
N LYS A 106 -8.70 -14.94 -25.97
CA LYS A 106 -8.18 -16.13 -26.69
C LYS A 106 -9.25 -17.19 -26.98
N SER A 107 -10.46 -17.05 -26.46
CA SER A 107 -11.54 -18.01 -26.68
C SER A 107 -12.05 -18.02 -28.14
N ASP A 108 -12.67 -19.12 -28.56
CA ASP A 108 -13.16 -19.30 -29.93
C ASP A 108 -14.29 -18.32 -30.32
N ASP A 109 -15.04 -17.81 -29.34
CA ASP A 109 -16.10 -16.81 -29.52
C ASP A 109 -16.06 -15.76 -28.37
N PRO A 110 -15.16 -14.76 -28.47
CA PRO A 110 -14.94 -13.80 -27.40
C PRO A 110 -16.14 -12.87 -27.23
N ASN A 111 -16.78 -12.90 -26.05
CA ASN A 111 -17.90 -12.03 -25.74
C ASN A 111 -17.45 -10.56 -25.49
N PRO A 112 -17.79 -9.59 -26.35
CA PRO A 112 -17.32 -8.21 -26.21
C PRO A 112 -17.86 -7.49 -24.96
N ALA A 113 -19.06 -7.85 -24.49
CA ALA A 113 -19.64 -7.26 -23.29
C ALA A 113 -18.87 -7.71 -22.03
N ALA A 114 -18.50 -8.99 -21.96
CA ALA A 114 -17.71 -9.53 -20.85
C ALA A 114 -16.29 -8.94 -20.83
N ILE A 115 -15.67 -8.76 -22.00
CA ILE A 115 -14.39 -8.03 -22.14
C ILE A 115 -14.52 -6.60 -21.61
N GLY A 116 -15.56 -5.88 -22.01
CA GLY A 116 -15.81 -4.51 -21.57
C GLY A 116 -15.94 -4.38 -20.05
N VAL A 117 -16.64 -5.32 -19.40
CA VAL A 117 -16.78 -5.36 -17.93
C VAL A 117 -15.41 -5.53 -17.26
N LEU A 118 -14.58 -6.48 -17.71
CA LEU A 118 -13.25 -6.71 -17.13
C LEU A 118 -12.34 -5.49 -17.28
N VAL A 119 -12.33 -4.85 -18.46
CA VAL A 119 -11.53 -3.65 -18.72
C VAL A 119 -11.93 -2.49 -17.80
N LEU A 120 -13.23 -2.30 -17.56
CA LEU A 120 -13.72 -1.26 -16.65
C LEU A 120 -13.32 -1.55 -15.20
N GLN A 121 -13.46 -2.79 -14.74
CA GLN A 121 -13.04 -3.20 -13.39
C GLN A 121 -11.54 -2.99 -13.17
N ILE A 122 -10.69 -3.40 -14.13
CA ILE A 122 -9.24 -3.17 -14.08
C ILE A 122 -8.94 -1.67 -14.00
N ARG A 123 -9.64 -0.84 -14.80
CA ARG A 123 -9.46 0.61 -14.77
C ARG A 123 -9.82 1.19 -13.41
N GLU A 124 -10.93 0.78 -12.81
CA GLU A 124 -11.37 1.26 -11.48
C GLU A 124 -10.34 0.90 -10.40
N LEU A 125 -9.81 -0.33 -10.41
CA LEU A 125 -8.76 -0.74 -9.47
C LEU A 125 -7.46 0.05 -9.67
N ARG A 126 -7.06 0.31 -10.92
CA ARG A 126 -5.90 1.16 -11.22
C ARG A 126 -6.10 2.60 -10.73
N GLN A 127 -7.32 3.13 -10.85
CA GLN A 127 -7.65 4.45 -10.29
C GLN A 127 -7.59 4.45 -8.75
N ALA A 128 -8.05 3.39 -8.10
CA ALA A 128 -7.95 3.24 -6.64
C ALA A 128 -6.48 3.19 -6.18
N ILE A 129 -5.61 2.46 -6.88
CA ILE A 129 -4.15 2.48 -6.63
C ILE A 129 -3.58 3.89 -6.78
N GLY A 130 -3.97 4.61 -7.84
CA GLY A 130 -3.58 6.00 -8.05
C GLY A 130 -4.01 6.93 -6.91
N SER A 131 -5.23 6.73 -6.39
CA SER A 131 -5.74 7.47 -5.23
C SER A 131 -4.89 7.22 -3.97
N HIS A 132 -4.57 5.96 -3.65
CA HIS A 132 -3.69 5.64 -2.52
C HIS A 132 -2.28 6.22 -2.67
N GLN A 133 -1.75 6.29 -3.89
CA GLN A 133 -0.48 6.95 -4.16
C GLN A 133 -0.58 8.47 -3.90
N GLN A 134 -1.67 9.11 -4.33
CA GLN A 134 -1.88 10.54 -4.11
C GLN A 134 -2.02 10.86 -2.62
N THR A 135 -2.81 10.09 -1.88
CA THR A 135 -2.92 10.22 -0.41
C THR A 135 -1.58 10.08 0.28
N PHE A 136 -0.73 9.13 -0.15
CA PHE A 136 0.63 9.01 0.38
C PHE A 136 1.47 10.27 0.12
N ILE A 137 1.43 10.82 -1.11
CA ILE A 137 2.19 12.04 -1.45
C ILE A 137 1.72 13.21 -0.59
N GLU A 138 0.41 13.41 -0.44
CA GLU A 138 -0.16 14.49 0.37
C GLU A 138 0.25 14.37 1.84
N ALA A 139 0.13 13.18 2.41
CA ALA A 139 0.56 12.93 3.78
C ALA A 139 2.07 13.14 3.94
N PHE A 140 2.87 12.65 3.00
CA PHE A 140 4.32 12.84 3.03
C PHE A 140 4.71 14.33 2.95
N VAL A 141 4.08 15.11 2.08
CA VAL A 141 4.36 16.55 1.93
C VAL A 141 3.89 17.34 3.15
N SER A 142 2.77 16.95 3.76
CA SER A 142 2.23 17.63 4.95
C SER A 142 3.15 17.58 6.18
N GLN A 143 4.10 16.64 6.21
CA GLN A 143 5.08 16.52 7.30
C GLN A 143 6.33 17.39 7.07
N LEU A 144 6.49 17.96 5.88
CA LEU A 144 7.66 18.75 5.49
C LEU A 144 7.48 20.22 5.86
N ASP A 145 8.54 20.84 6.36
CA ASP A 145 8.59 22.29 6.51
C ASP A 145 8.75 23.02 5.15
N GLU A 146 8.70 24.36 5.17
CA GLU A 146 8.79 25.19 3.96
C GLU A 146 10.10 24.98 3.18
N ASP A 147 11.24 24.83 3.88
CA ASP A 147 12.55 24.64 3.26
C ASP A 147 12.64 23.27 2.58
N GLN A 148 12.15 22.24 3.26
CA GLN A 148 12.07 20.88 2.76
C GLN A 148 11.11 20.76 1.56
N GLN A 149 9.95 21.43 1.61
CA GLN A 149 9.05 21.53 0.46
C GLN A 149 9.72 22.24 -0.72
N GLY A 150 10.49 23.30 -0.47
CA GLY A 150 11.30 23.98 -1.48
C GLY A 150 12.34 23.06 -2.13
N ARG A 151 13.00 22.19 -1.34
CA ARG A 151 13.93 21.16 -1.85
C ARG A 151 13.22 20.16 -2.74
N LEU A 152 12.06 19.65 -2.30
CA LEU A 152 11.25 18.71 -3.08
C LEU A 152 10.79 19.33 -4.42
N ALA A 153 10.35 20.59 -4.41
CA ALA A 153 9.94 21.31 -5.62
C ALA A 153 11.10 21.42 -6.64
N ARG A 154 12.33 21.71 -6.18
CA ARG A 154 13.52 21.74 -7.05
C ARG A 154 13.84 20.37 -7.64
N ILE A 155 13.71 19.29 -6.86
CA ILE A 155 13.92 17.93 -7.36
C ILE A 155 12.87 17.60 -8.43
N ASN A 156 11.60 17.94 -8.21
CA ASN A 156 10.54 17.74 -9.20
C ASN A 156 10.79 18.52 -10.50
N LEU A 157 11.25 19.77 -10.39
CA LEU A 157 11.64 20.57 -11.55
C LEU A 157 12.84 19.95 -12.29
N ALA A 158 13.86 19.50 -11.56
CA ALA A 158 15.02 18.83 -12.17
C ALA A 158 14.61 17.53 -12.89
N ALA A 159 13.70 16.76 -12.30
CA ALA A 159 13.18 15.54 -12.90
C ALA A 159 12.40 15.82 -14.19
N SER A 160 11.63 16.91 -14.27
CA SER A 160 10.85 17.25 -15.47
C SER A 160 11.73 17.65 -16.67
N VAL A 161 12.92 18.21 -16.42
CA VAL A 161 13.88 18.60 -17.47
C VAL A 161 14.94 17.54 -17.77
N ALA A 162 15.06 16.50 -16.93
CA ALA A 162 16.05 15.43 -17.12
C ALA A 162 16.02 14.77 -18.52
N PRO A 163 14.85 14.53 -19.16
CA PRO A 163 14.81 13.92 -20.50
C PRO A 163 15.47 14.74 -21.60
N VAL A 164 15.45 16.07 -21.50
CA VAL A 164 16.01 16.98 -22.53
C VAL A 164 17.47 17.35 -22.26
N LEU A 165 17.96 17.12 -21.05
CA LEU A 165 19.32 17.47 -20.63
C LEU A 165 20.43 16.90 -21.55
N PRO A 166 20.33 15.66 -22.08
CA PRO A 166 21.33 15.15 -23.01
C PRO A 166 21.47 15.98 -24.30
N ALA A 167 20.37 16.56 -24.80
CA ALA A 167 20.39 17.40 -26.00
C ALA A 167 21.09 18.74 -25.72
N PHE A 168 20.79 19.37 -24.59
CA PHE A 168 21.43 20.63 -24.19
C PHE A 168 22.95 20.46 -24.00
N LYS A 169 23.39 19.35 -23.38
CA LYS A 169 24.82 19.01 -23.24
C LYS A 169 25.53 18.85 -24.58
N LYS A 170 24.89 18.16 -25.55
CA LYS A 170 25.45 17.99 -26.90
C LYS A 170 25.64 19.32 -27.64
N LEU A 171 24.81 20.32 -27.32
CA LEU A 171 24.89 21.66 -27.89
C LEU A 171 25.76 22.62 -27.07
N GLY A 172 26.36 22.16 -25.95
CA GLY A 172 27.19 22.99 -25.07
C GLY A 172 26.41 24.09 -24.35
N LEU A 173 25.10 23.92 -24.16
CA LEU A 173 24.24 24.90 -23.49
C LEU A 173 24.23 24.72 -21.96
N VAL A 174 24.60 23.53 -21.47
CA VAL A 174 24.76 23.12 -20.06
C VAL A 174 25.82 22.03 -19.93
#